data_AF-A0A060CKV6-F1
#
_entry.id   AF-A0A060CKV6-F1
#
_cell.length_a   1.000
_cell.length_b   1.000
_cell.length_c   1.000
_cell.angle_alpha   90.00
_cell.angle_beta   90.00
_cell.angle_gamma   90.00
#
_symmetry.space_group_name_H-M   'P 1'
#
loop_
_entity.id
_entity.type
_entity.pdbx_description
1 polymer ?
#
loop_
_entity_poly.entity_id
_entity_poly.type
_entity_poly.pdbx_seq_one_letter_code
_entity_poly.pdbx_strand_id
1 'polypeptide(L)' 'MNCLPTTFTPYATLYHWDLPQTLQDEGGWGVRSTATAFADYADVVTRALGDRVKNWITIN' A
#
# COMPACT_ATOMS: atom_id res chain seq x y z
N MET A 1 13.90 -4.86 19.62
CA MET A 1 14.31 -3.55 19.05
C MET A 1 13.09 -2.65 19.16
N ASN A 2 12.95 -1.92 20.26
CA ASN A 2 11.77 -1.08 20.52
C ASN A 2 12.11 0.36 20.16
N CYS A 3 11.39 0.92 19.20
CA CYS A 3 11.48 2.34 18.88
C CYS A 3 10.78 3.17 19.98
N LEU A 4 11.37 4.33 20.30
CA LEU A 4 10.91 5.33 21.27
C LEU A 4 9.49 5.87 20.95
N PRO A 5 8.78 6.52 21.90
CA PRO A 5 7.46 7.10 21.64
C PRO A 5 7.50 8.04 20.43
N THR A 6 6.66 7.76 19.43
CA THR A 6 6.67 8.46 18.15
C THR A 6 6.14 9.89 18.31
N THR A 7 7.02 10.88 18.15
CA THR A 7 6.68 12.32 18.03
C THR A 7 6.13 12.72 16.67
N PHE A 8 6.09 11.79 15.70
CA PHE A 8 5.66 12.05 14.33
C PHE A 8 4.46 11.18 13.96
N THR A 9 3.50 11.78 13.25
CA THR A 9 2.32 11.10 12.75
C THR A 9 2.62 10.51 11.37
N PRO A 10 2.55 9.17 11.19
CA PRO A 10 2.79 8.55 9.89
C PRO A 10 1.63 8.79 8.91
N TYR A 11 2.00 9.07 7.66
CA TYR A 11 1.12 9.07 6.49
C TYR A 11 1.72 8.10 5.48
N ALA A 12 1.05 6.96 5.27
CA ALA A 12 1.55 5.94 4.36
C ALA A 12 0.86 6.04 3.00
N THR A 13 1.65 6.13 1.94
CA THR A 13 1.18 5.99 0.56
C THR A 13 1.30 4.53 0.13
N LEU A 14 0.19 3.91 -0.27
CA LEU A 14 0.16 2.48 -0.63
C LEU A 14 0.76 2.22 -2.01
N TYR A 15 0.54 3.12 -2.97
CA TYR A 15 1.10 3.02 -4.32
C TYR A 15 1.75 4.34 -4.73
N HIS A 16 3.04 4.27 -5.09
CA HIS A 16 3.83 5.43 -5.50
C HIS A 16 4.55 5.12 -6.83
N TRP A 17 3.75 4.69 -7.81
CA TRP A 17 4.15 4.40 -9.20
C TRP A 17 5.06 3.19 -9.39
N ASP A 18 5.24 2.40 -8.34
CA ASP A 18 6.08 1.22 -8.26
C ASP A 18 5.28 -0.07 -8.49
N LEU A 19 4.55 -0.15 -9.61
CA LEU A 19 3.78 -1.35 -9.96
C LEU A 19 4.73 -2.56 -10.09
N PRO A 20 4.44 -3.71 -9.44
CA PRO A 20 5.19 -4.94 -9.64
C PRO A 20 5.27 -5.31 -11.13
N GLN A 21 6.46 -5.67 -11.60
CA GLN A 21 6.71 -5.97 -13.00
C GLN A 21 5.79 -7.08 -13.54
N THR A 22 5.48 -8.10 -12.74
CA THR A 22 4.57 -9.18 -13.13
C THR A 22 3.18 -8.67 -13.49
N LEU A 23 2.63 -7.71 -12.72
CA LEU A 23 1.35 -7.08 -13.03
C LEU A 23 1.45 -6.19 -14.28
N GLN A 24 2.59 -5.51 -14.48
CA GLN A 24 2.84 -4.73 -15.69
C GLN A 24 2.86 -5.62 -16.94
N ASP A 25 3.50 -6.78 -16.88
CA ASP A 25 3.58 -7.75 -17.97
C ASP A 25 2.20 -8.35 -18.31
N GLU A 26 1.30 -8.44 -17.33
CA GLU A 26 -0.10 -8.88 -17.48
C GLU A 26 -1.05 -7.77 -18.01
N GLY A 27 -0.54 -6.56 -18.29
CA GLY A 27 -1.31 -5.44 -18.84
C GLY A 27 -1.44 -4.23 -17.90
N GLY A 28 -0.84 -4.30 -16.73
CA GLY A 28 -0.73 -3.19 -15.77
C GLY A 28 -2.07 -2.60 -15.37
N TRP A 29 -2.11 -1.28 -15.17
CA TRP A 29 -3.36 -0.58 -14.84
C TRP A 29 -4.41 -0.59 -15.96
N GLY A 30 -4.08 -1.07 -17.16
CA GLY A 30 -5.02 -1.24 -18.27
C GLY A 30 -5.98 -2.41 -18.08
N VAL A 31 -5.68 -3.35 -17.18
CA VAL A 31 -6.50 -4.54 -16.92
C VAL A 31 -7.15 -4.49 -15.53
N ARG A 32 -8.39 -5.00 -15.44
CA ARG A 32 -9.19 -4.94 -14.20
C ARG A 32 -8.61 -5.77 -13.05
N SER A 33 -7.87 -6.83 -13.35
CA SER A 33 -7.21 -7.67 -12.34
C SER A 33 -6.27 -6.86 -11.44
N THR A 34 -5.59 -5.85 -11.96
CA THR A 34 -4.69 -4.98 -11.20
C THR A 34 -5.40 -4.21 -10.09
N ALA A 35 -6.63 -3.74 -10.33
CA ALA A 35 -7.44 -3.11 -9.28
C ALA A 35 -7.82 -4.08 -8.17
N THR A 36 -8.04 -5.36 -8.51
CA THR A 36 -8.34 -6.42 -7.52
C THR A 36 -7.10 -6.74 -6.69
N ALA A 37 -5.95 -6.93 -7.35
CA ALA A 37 -4.68 -7.17 -6.70
C ALA A 37 -4.27 -6.01 -5.77
N PHE A 38 -4.53 -4.77 -6.17
CA PHE A 38 -4.28 -3.60 -5.32
C PHE A 38 -5.19 -3.59 -4.07
N ALA A 39 -6.46 -3.99 -4.19
CA ALA A 39 -7.35 -4.10 -3.05
C ALA A 39 -6.88 -5.19 -2.06
N ASP A 40 -6.45 -6.34 -2.56
CA ASP A 40 -5.91 -7.42 -1.72
C ASP A 40 -4.61 -6.99 -1.00
N TYR A 41 -3.72 -6.31 -1.73
CA TYR A 41 -2.53 -5.70 -1.15
C TYR A 41 -2.87 -4.68 -0.05
N ALA A 42 -3.85 -3.81 -0.29
CA ALA A 42 -4.31 -2.83 0.69
C ALA A 42 -4.90 -3.49 1.95
N ASP A 43 -5.68 -4.57 1.82
CA ASP A 43 -6.20 -5.33 2.98
C ASP A 43 -5.05 -5.90 3.83
N VAL A 44 -4.08 -6.56 3.19
CA VAL A 44 -2.93 -7.13 3.92
C VAL A 44 -2.13 -6.07 4.66
N VAL A 45 -1.79 -4.96 3.98
CA VAL A 45 -0.98 -3.88 4.58
C VAL A 45 -1.72 -3.18 5.71
N THR A 46 -3.00 -2.87 5.54
CA THR A 46 -3.78 -2.18 6.57
C THR A 46 -4.04 -3.07 7.78
N ARG A 47 -4.19 -4.38 7.61
CA ARG A 47 -4.27 -5.32 8.74
C ARG A 47 -2.95 -5.44 9.50
N ALA A 48 -1.82 -5.45 8.79
CA ALA A 48 -0.49 -5.61 9.40
C ALA A 48 0.02 -4.34 10.11
N LEU A 49 -0.34 -3.16 9.60
CA LEU A 49 0.19 -1.87 10.06
C LEU A 49 -0.87 -0.94 10.68
N GLY A 50 -2.14 -1.34 10.64
CA GLY A 50 -3.26 -0.51 11.09
C GLY A 50 -3.25 -0.17 12.57
N ASP A 51 -2.45 -0.86 13.39
CA ASP A 51 -2.21 -0.50 14.79
C ASP A 51 -1.39 0.79 14.93
N ARG A 52 -0.46 1.05 13.99
CA ARG A 52 0.52 2.15 14.01
C ARG A 52 0.25 3.25 12.97
N VAL A 53 -0.36 2.92 11.83
CA VAL A 53 -0.64 3.87 10.75
C VAL A 53 -2.14 4.15 10.66
N LYS A 54 -2.51 5.42 10.82
CA LYS A 54 -3.92 5.87 10.78
C LYS A 54 -4.24 6.75 9.58
N ASN A 55 -3.23 7.32 8.93
CA ASN A 55 -3.40 8.16 7.75
C ASN A 55 -2.86 7.43 6.52
N TRP A 56 -3.71 7.30 5.51
CA TRP A 56 -3.45 6.51 4.32
C TRP A 56 -3.68 7.36 3.07
N ILE A 57 -2.80 7.21 2.10
CA ILE A 57 -2.92 7.74 0.75
C ILE A 57 -2.92 6.51 -0.15
N THR A 58 -3.99 6.27 -0.90
CA THR A 58 -4.09 5.04 -1.69
C THR A 58 -3.18 5.10 -2.92
N ILE A 59 -3.25 6.19 -3.68
CA ILE A 59 -2.51 6.41 -4.93
C ILE A 59 -1.90 7.81 -4.88
N ASN A 60 -0.61 7.93 -5.24
CA ASN A 60 0.04 9.21 -5.51
C ASN A 60 -0.22 9.71 -6.93
#